data_AF-A0AAV1BD85-F1
#
_entry.id   AF-A0AAV1BD85-F1
#
_cell.length_a   1.000
_cell.length_b   1.000
_cell.length_c   1.000
_cell.angle_alpha   90.00
_cell.angle_beta   90.00
_cell.angle_gamma   90.00
#
_symmetry.space_group_name_H-M   'P 1'
#
loop_
_entity.id
_entity.type
_entity.pdbx_description
1 polymer ?
#
loop_
_entity_poly.entity_id
_entity_poly.type
_entity_poly.pdbx_seq_one_letter_code
_entity_poly.pdbx_strand_id
1 'polypeptide(L)'
;MLDTSRHYFPVNVIKQIIESMSYAKLNVLHWHIIDEQSFPLEVPSYPNLWKGSYSEWERYTIEDAYEIVNFAKMRGINVMAEMDVPGHTKSWGIGYPDVWPSPSCKSPLDLSKESTFDVLSGIMTDMRKIFPFELFHLGGDEVNTDCWTNTSRVNKWLQNQNMTPNDAYEYFVLKAQNIALSKNWTPVNWEETFNSFATKLHPQTIVHNWWSSGVCPKVVAKGLRCIFSNLRVWYLDHVDVPWDVVYNADPLEGIQEASEQKLVLGGEVCMWGEVADTLLMFSYLKYFFDHKCRTYSHDKLTEVKEDWATYVVDDVFGKQEAIILPN
;
A
#
# COMPACT_ATOMS: atom_id res chain seq x y z
N MET A 1 -5.60 -4.13 1.48
CA MET A 1 -5.16 -2.88 2.12
C MET A 1 -6.14 -2.42 3.18
N LEU A 2 -5.62 -1.90 4.31
CA LEU A 2 -6.38 -1.22 5.37
C LEU A 2 -5.84 0.22 5.54
N ASP A 3 -6.72 1.21 5.38
CA ASP A 3 -6.43 2.63 5.61
C ASP A 3 -6.72 3.01 7.06
N THR A 4 -5.67 3.40 7.78
CA THR A 4 -5.78 3.88 9.18
C THR A 4 -5.46 5.35 9.34
N SER A 5 -5.36 6.10 8.24
CA SER A 5 -5.13 7.53 8.25
C SER A 5 -6.43 8.33 8.16
N ARG A 6 -7.33 7.93 7.26
CA ARG A 6 -8.62 8.61 7.06
C ARG A 6 -9.56 8.39 8.25
N HIS A 7 -9.46 7.24 8.91
CA HIS A 7 -10.01 6.98 10.24
C HIS A 7 -9.03 6.12 11.04
N TYR A 8 -8.93 6.38 12.34
CA TYR A 8 -8.13 5.54 13.24
C TYR A 8 -8.84 4.19 13.49
N PHE A 9 -8.07 3.11 13.52
CA PHE A 9 -8.54 1.76 13.87
C PHE A 9 -7.83 1.29 15.15
N PRO A 10 -8.56 1.01 16.23
CA PRO A 10 -7.94 0.46 17.44
C PRO A 10 -7.14 -0.81 17.17
N VAL A 11 -6.02 -1.01 17.88
CA VAL A 11 -5.11 -2.16 17.69
C VAL A 11 -5.84 -3.51 17.74
N ASN A 12 -6.81 -3.67 18.63
CA ASN A 12 -7.63 -4.88 18.73
C ASN A 12 -8.51 -5.12 17.50
N VAL A 13 -8.99 -4.06 16.84
CA VAL A 13 -9.74 -4.16 15.59
C VAL A 13 -8.83 -4.61 14.46
N ILE A 14 -7.63 -4.05 14.34
CA ILE A 14 -6.62 -4.47 13.35
C ILE A 14 -6.29 -5.96 13.52
N LYS A 15 -6.13 -6.44 14.77
CA LYS A 15 -5.92 -7.87 15.05
C LYS A 15 -7.11 -8.74 14.63
N GLN A 16 -8.35 -8.29 14.83
CA GLN A 16 -9.54 -9.03 14.37
C GLN A 16 -9.63 -9.09 12.84
N ILE A 17 -9.21 -8.02 12.14
CA ILE A 17 -9.08 -8.01 10.68
C ILE A 17 -8.06 -9.06 10.24
N ILE A 18 -6.85 -9.05 10.84
CA ILE A 18 -5.78 -10.03 10.56
C ILE A 18 -6.25 -11.47 10.83
N GLU A 19 -6.99 -11.69 11.91
CA GLU A 19 -7.55 -13.01 12.20
C GLU A 19 -8.53 -13.45 11.12
N SER A 20 -9.37 -12.52 10.65
CA SER A 20 -10.33 -12.80 9.57
C SER A 20 -9.64 -13.07 8.23
N MET A 21 -8.56 -12.34 7.93
CA MET A 21 -7.69 -12.59 6.78
C MET A 21 -7.12 -14.01 6.79
N SER A 22 -6.74 -14.52 7.96
CA SER A 22 -6.19 -15.88 8.10
C SER A 22 -7.22 -16.96 7.77
N TYR A 23 -8.50 -16.76 8.13
CA TYR A 23 -9.59 -17.68 7.74
C TYR A 23 -9.83 -17.70 6.22
N ALA A 24 -9.53 -16.60 5.55
CA ALA A 24 -9.64 -16.46 4.10
C ALA A 24 -8.35 -16.78 3.33
N LYS A 25 -7.31 -17.29 4.01
CA LYS A 25 -6.00 -17.62 3.43
C LYS A 25 -5.30 -16.42 2.77
N LEU A 26 -5.64 -15.19 3.16
CA LEU A 26 -4.88 -14.00 2.78
C LEU A 26 -3.57 -13.97 3.56
N ASN A 27 -2.50 -13.49 2.93
CA ASN A 27 -1.14 -13.57 3.49
C ASN A 27 -0.38 -12.23 3.50
N VAL A 28 -0.99 -11.13 3.05
CA VAL A 28 -0.41 -9.77 3.13
C VAL A 28 -1.45 -8.80 3.67
N LEU A 29 -1.13 -8.17 4.81
CA LEU A 29 -1.77 -6.94 5.25
C LEU A 29 -0.97 -5.78 4.66
N HIS A 30 -1.48 -5.19 3.59
CA HIS A 30 -1.06 -3.87 3.17
C HIS A 30 -1.66 -2.84 4.12
N TRP A 31 -0.82 -2.25 4.97
CA TRP A 31 -1.22 -1.28 5.96
C TRP A 31 -0.90 0.13 5.45
N HIS A 32 -1.94 0.84 5.02
CA HIS A 32 -1.91 2.23 4.63
C HIS A 32 -2.02 3.10 5.90
N ILE A 33 -0.87 3.47 6.47
CA ILE A 33 -0.79 3.93 7.86
C ILE A 33 -1.01 5.43 7.99
N ILE A 34 -0.55 6.20 7.01
CA ILE A 34 -0.40 7.66 7.05
C ILE A 34 -0.85 8.27 5.72
N ASP A 35 -1.56 9.40 5.78
CA ASP A 35 -2.11 10.13 4.61
C ASP A 35 -2.33 11.62 5.00
N GLU A 36 -3.06 12.39 4.19
CA GLU A 36 -3.34 13.81 4.41
C GLU A 36 -4.04 14.10 5.73
N GLN A 37 -4.96 13.24 6.13
CA GLN A 37 -5.89 13.49 7.21
C GLN A 37 -5.26 13.20 8.58
N SER A 38 -4.41 12.18 8.70
CA SER A 38 -3.69 11.95 9.94
C SER A 38 -2.32 11.27 9.78
N PHE A 39 -1.47 11.47 10.81
CA PHE A 39 -0.20 10.78 10.98
C PHE A 39 -0.21 10.05 12.35
N PRO A 40 -0.79 8.84 12.46
CA PRO A 40 -0.95 8.18 13.76
C PRO A 40 0.29 7.41 14.23
N LEU A 41 1.22 7.05 13.32
CA LEU A 41 2.38 6.21 13.67
C LEU A 41 3.49 6.99 14.40
N GLU A 42 4.04 6.41 15.45
CA GLU A 42 5.23 6.92 16.12
C GLU A 42 6.51 6.72 15.28
N VAL A 43 7.30 7.79 15.13
CA VAL A 43 8.60 7.77 14.45
C VAL A 43 9.64 8.42 15.36
N PRO A 44 10.45 7.64 16.10
CA PRO A 44 11.39 8.16 17.10
C PRO A 44 12.41 9.17 16.56
N SER A 45 12.86 9.02 15.31
CA SER A 45 13.79 9.96 14.66
C SER A 45 13.14 11.31 14.38
N TYR A 46 11.81 11.33 14.22
CA TYR A 46 11.01 12.51 13.91
C TYR A 46 9.77 12.60 14.82
N PRO A 47 9.96 12.79 16.14
CA PRO A 47 8.91 12.60 17.15
C PRO A 47 7.80 13.67 17.10
N ASN A 48 7.91 14.69 16.25
CA ASN A 48 6.81 15.64 16.07
C ASN A 48 5.82 15.18 14.97
N LEU A 49 6.11 14.17 14.15
CA LEU A 49 5.25 13.77 13.03
C LEU A 49 3.84 13.38 13.50
N TRP A 50 3.75 12.60 14.57
CA TRP A 50 2.48 12.20 15.17
C TRP A 50 1.67 13.34 15.83
N LYS A 51 2.16 14.60 15.80
CA LYS A 51 1.29 15.77 16.05
C LYS A 51 0.23 15.92 14.95
N GLY A 52 0.45 15.29 13.79
CA GLY A 52 -0.54 15.13 12.75
C GLY A 52 -1.59 14.05 13.03
N SER A 53 -1.57 13.34 14.17
CA SER A 53 -2.66 12.43 14.55
C SER A 53 -3.93 13.21 14.93
N TYR A 54 -5.09 12.57 14.88
CA TYR A 54 -6.36 13.18 15.30
C TYR A 54 -6.37 13.58 16.78
N SER A 55 -5.82 12.72 17.64
CA SER A 55 -5.65 12.96 19.06
C SER A 55 -4.48 12.16 19.62
N GLU A 56 -4.15 12.33 20.90
CA GLU A 56 -3.13 11.54 21.59
C GLU A 56 -3.53 10.07 21.76
N TRP A 57 -4.83 9.76 21.70
CA TRP A 57 -5.38 8.42 21.86
C TRP A 57 -5.52 7.66 20.54
N GLU A 58 -5.45 8.38 19.42
CA GLU A 58 -5.56 7.86 18.06
C GLU A 58 -4.17 7.78 17.42
N ARG A 59 -3.27 7.08 18.12
CA ARG A 59 -1.88 6.87 17.74
C ARG A 59 -1.52 5.39 17.82
N TYR A 60 -0.50 5.02 17.06
CA TYR A 60 0.16 3.71 17.16
C TYR A 60 1.58 3.96 17.65
N THR A 61 1.86 3.50 18.86
CA THR A 61 3.23 3.46 19.39
C THR A 61 4.08 2.44 18.63
N ILE A 62 5.40 2.50 18.83
CA ILE A 62 6.31 1.47 18.33
C ILE A 62 5.90 0.08 18.84
N GLU A 63 5.51 -0.03 20.10
CA GLU A 63 5.03 -1.27 20.70
C GLU A 63 3.74 -1.78 20.04
N ASP A 64 2.77 -0.90 19.77
CA ASP A 64 1.52 -1.26 19.07
C ASP A 64 1.83 -1.83 17.68
N ALA A 65 2.72 -1.16 16.94
CA ALA A 65 3.10 -1.59 15.59
C ALA A 65 3.85 -2.94 15.61
N TYR A 66 4.78 -3.14 16.55
CA TYR A 66 5.41 -4.45 16.77
C TYR A 66 4.41 -5.53 17.14
N GLU A 67 3.42 -5.21 17.98
CA GLU A 67 2.40 -6.16 18.40
C GLU A 67 1.54 -6.59 17.20
N ILE A 68 1.12 -5.65 16.35
CA ILE A 68 0.36 -5.93 15.12
C ILE A 68 1.18 -6.81 14.17
N VAL A 69 2.44 -6.44 13.89
CA VAL A 69 3.32 -7.21 13.00
C VAL A 69 3.57 -8.63 13.52
N ASN A 70 3.83 -8.79 14.82
CA ASN A 70 4.03 -10.11 15.42
C ASN A 70 2.75 -10.95 15.39
N PHE A 71 1.59 -10.33 15.64
CA PHE A 71 0.30 -11.00 15.60
C PHE A 71 -0.05 -11.50 14.19
N ALA A 72 0.23 -10.70 13.16
CA ALA A 72 0.10 -11.10 11.76
C ALA A 72 1.05 -12.25 11.40
N LYS A 73 2.32 -12.15 11.81
CA LYS A 73 3.34 -13.17 11.56
C LYS A 73 2.95 -14.54 12.12
N MET A 74 2.36 -14.60 13.32
CA MET A 74 1.89 -15.86 13.91
C MET A 74 0.76 -16.53 13.11
N ARG A 75 0.12 -15.81 12.20
CA ARG A 75 -0.94 -16.29 11.31
C ARG A 75 -0.49 -16.45 9.85
N GLY A 76 0.82 -16.37 9.59
CA GLY A 76 1.37 -16.45 8.24
C GLY A 76 1.07 -15.23 7.38
N ILE A 77 0.71 -14.09 7.99
CA ILE A 77 0.42 -12.84 7.30
C ILE A 77 1.61 -11.90 7.42
N ASN A 78 2.13 -11.47 6.28
CA ASN A 78 3.13 -10.41 6.18
C ASN A 78 2.46 -9.04 6.32
N VAL A 79 3.18 -8.05 6.86
CA VAL A 79 2.70 -6.66 6.91
C VAL A 79 3.54 -5.81 5.98
N MET A 80 2.94 -5.40 4.86
CA MET A 80 3.51 -4.42 3.94
C MET A 80 3.06 -3.04 4.40
N ALA A 81 3.98 -2.26 4.96
CA ALA A 81 3.67 -0.89 5.34
C ALA A 81 3.72 0.03 4.12
N GLU A 82 2.84 1.02 4.11
CA GLU A 82 2.86 2.12 3.15
C GLU A 82 3.26 3.45 3.80
N MET A 83 4.14 4.15 3.09
CA MET A 83 4.42 5.56 3.29
C MET A 83 4.23 6.25 1.95
N ASP A 84 3.03 6.76 1.71
CA ASP A 84 2.67 7.39 0.45
C ASP A 84 3.33 8.76 0.29
N VAL A 85 4.16 8.89 -0.75
CA VAL A 85 4.91 10.09 -1.07
C VAL A 85 5.09 10.22 -2.60
N PRO A 86 5.13 11.45 -3.14
CA PRO A 86 5.11 12.74 -2.45
C PRO A 86 3.72 13.30 -2.18
N GLY A 87 2.66 12.72 -2.75
CA GLY A 87 1.26 13.09 -2.50
C GLY A 87 0.84 12.77 -1.05
N HIS A 88 -0.43 12.96 -0.73
CA HIS A 88 -1.02 12.44 0.51
C HIS A 88 -0.29 12.77 1.83
N THR A 89 0.39 13.92 1.92
CA THR A 89 1.36 14.21 2.99
C THR A 89 1.01 15.42 3.86
N LYS A 90 -0.23 15.90 3.76
CA LYS A 90 -0.68 17.08 4.51
C LYS A 90 -0.49 16.95 6.02
N SER A 91 -0.73 15.79 6.63
CA SER A 91 -0.60 15.61 8.09
C SER A 91 0.85 15.77 8.61
N TRP A 92 1.85 15.55 7.76
CA TRP A 92 3.26 15.49 8.14
C TRP A 92 3.79 16.86 8.60
N GLY A 93 3.40 17.91 7.88
CA GLY A 93 3.84 19.27 8.18
C GLY A 93 3.16 19.93 9.38
N ILE A 94 2.22 19.23 10.05
CA ILE A 94 1.76 19.66 11.38
C ILE A 94 2.91 19.60 12.39
N GLY A 95 3.72 18.52 12.31
CA GLY A 95 4.91 18.33 13.14
C GLY A 95 6.15 19.02 12.59
N TYR A 96 6.32 18.98 11.27
CA TYR A 96 7.50 19.49 10.57
C TYR A 96 7.09 20.39 9.39
N PRO A 97 6.64 21.64 9.63
CA PRO A 97 6.08 22.51 8.58
C PRO A 97 7.01 22.75 7.39
N ASP A 98 8.33 22.59 7.57
CA ASP A 98 9.32 22.75 6.53
C ASP A 98 9.24 21.72 5.40
N VAL A 99 8.57 20.59 5.61
CA VAL A 99 8.35 19.59 4.55
C VAL A 99 7.29 20.01 3.53
N TRP A 100 6.45 21.00 3.88
CA TRP A 100 5.51 21.59 2.94
C TRP A 100 6.23 22.62 2.04
N PRO A 101 5.92 22.67 0.73
CA PRO A 101 6.42 23.72 -0.15
C PRO A 101 6.12 25.13 0.36
N SER A 102 4.91 25.34 0.89
CA SER A 102 4.47 26.58 1.56
C SER A 102 3.22 26.37 2.43
N PRO A 103 2.83 27.32 3.31
CA PRO A 103 1.61 27.18 4.12
C PRO A 103 0.30 27.04 3.33
N SER A 104 0.26 27.51 2.07
CA SER A 104 -0.89 27.36 1.15
C SER A 104 -0.78 26.12 0.24
N CYS A 105 0.35 25.42 0.27
CA CYS A 105 0.63 24.23 -0.53
C CYS A 105 1.23 23.16 0.40
N LYS A 106 0.35 22.32 0.95
CA LYS A 106 0.68 21.37 2.04
C LYS A 106 0.84 19.91 1.57
N SER A 107 0.63 19.65 0.30
CA SER A 107 0.75 18.35 -0.36
C SER A 107 0.83 18.66 -1.85
N PRO A 108 1.80 18.14 -2.63
CA PRO A 108 2.86 17.19 -2.24
C PRO A 108 4.03 17.79 -1.43
N LEU A 109 4.90 16.91 -0.90
CA LEU A 109 6.12 17.27 -0.18
C LEU A 109 7.07 18.16 -1.00
N ASP A 110 7.88 18.97 -0.30
CA ASP A 110 8.84 19.88 -0.92
C ASP A 110 10.12 19.17 -1.39
N LEU A 111 10.18 18.87 -2.69
CA LEU A 111 11.33 18.22 -3.31
C LEU A 111 12.60 19.09 -3.39
N SER A 112 12.48 20.41 -3.18
CA SER A 112 13.61 21.33 -3.34
C SER A 112 14.50 21.44 -2.11
N LYS A 113 14.13 20.78 -1.01
CA LYS A 113 14.87 20.76 0.25
C LYS A 113 15.43 19.35 0.51
N GLU A 114 16.73 19.27 0.77
CA GLU A 114 17.36 18.00 1.19
C GLU A 114 16.80 17.49 2.53
N SER A 115 16.40 18.41 3.43
CA SER A 115 15.78 18.05 4.70
C SER A 115 14.48 17.24 4.55
N THR A 116 13.76 17.39 3.43
CA THR A 116 12.59 16.55 3.13
C THR A 116 13.00 15.09 2.96
N PHE A 117 14.10 14.83 2.24
CA PHE A 117 14.61 13.49 2.04
C PHE A 117 15.28 12.91 3.29
N ASP A 118 15.84 13.76 4.16
CA ASP A 118 16.28 13.33 5.49
C ASP A 118 15.11 12.81 6.32
N VAL A 119 13.97 13.52 6.31
CA VAL A 119 12.72 13.08 6.97
C VAL A 119 12.27 11.72 6.45
N LEU A 120 12.18 11.56 5.12
CA LEU A 120 11.85 10.27 4.49
C LEU A 120 12.82 9.16 4.93
N SER A 121 14.12 9.44 4.90
CA SER A 121 15.14 8.46 5.27
C SER A 121 15.05 8.03 6.74
N GLY A 122 14.79 8.94 7.67
CA GLY A 122 14.62 8.56 9.08
C GLY A 122 13.30 7.83 9.35
N ILE A 123 12.18 8.23 8.72
CA ILE A 123 10.91 7.48 8.79
C ILE A 123 11.14 6.04 8.33
N MET A 124 11.69 5.88 7.11
CA MET A 124 11.99 4.56 6.55
C MET A 124 12.98 3.77 7.42
N THR A 125 13.93 4.43 8.10
CA THR A 125 14.89 3.75 9.00
C THR A 125 14.20 3.20 10.25
N ASP A 126 13.28 3.95 10.84
CA ASP A 126 12.53 3.50 12.01
C ASP A 126 11.49 2.44 11.63
N MET A 127 10.75 2.64 10.54
CA MET A 127 9.82 1.66 10.00
C MET A 127 10.52 0.34 9.65
N ARG A 128 11.74 0.35 9.11
CA ARG A 128 12.48 -0.89 8.78
C ARG A 128 12.79 -1.75 9.99
N LYS A 129 12.84 -1.18 11.20
CA LYS A 129 13.00 -1.93 12.46
C LYS A 129 11.71 -2.68 12.83
N ILE A 130 10.55 -2.15 12.45
CA ILE A 130 9.22 -2.65 12.81
C ILE A 130 8.69 -3.63 11.76
N PHE A 131 8.88 -3.31 10.47
CA PHE A 131 8.31 -4.04 9.34
C PHE A 131 9.38 -4.88 8.64
N PRO A 132 9.51 -6.17 8.97
CA PRO A 132 10.56 -7.03 8.41
C PRO A 132 10.27 -7.49 6.98
N PHE A 133 9.03 -7.32 6.48
CA PHE A 133 8.64 -7.76 5.15
C PHE A 133 9.50 -7.07 4.07
N GLU A 134 9.77 -7.78 2.97
CA GLU A 134 10.69 -7.32 1.93
C GLU A 134 10.11 -6.21 1.06
N LEU A 135 8.79 -6.13 0.96
CA LEU A 135 8.08 -5.12 0.18
C LEU A 135 7.74 -3.91 1.06
N PHE A 136 7.90 -2.72 0.50
CA PHE A 136 7.53 -1.46 1.13
C PHE A 136 6.83 -0.57 0.11
N HIS A 137 5.61 -0.14 0.43
CA HIS A 137 4.80 0.66 -0.46
C HIS A 137 5.17 2.14 -0.29
N LEU A 138 5.57 2.77 -1.38
CA LEU A 138 5.96 4.19 -1.44
C LEU A 138 4.84 5.08 -1.98
N GLY A 139 3.68 4.50 -2.26
CA GLY A 139 2.53 5.16 -2.86
C GLY A 139 2.89 5.80 -4.20
N GLY A 140 2.70 7.11 -4.29
CA GLY A 140 3.03 7.93 -5.45
C GLY A 140 1.84 8.20 -6.36
N ASP A 141 0.62 8.01 -5.87
CA ASP A 141 -0.64 8.31 -6.54
C ASP A 141 -1.05 9.79 -6.41
N GLU A 142 -1.98 10.20 -7.28
CA GLU A 142 -2.72 11.47 -7.25
C GLU A 142 -1.89 12.76 -6.99
N VAL A 143 -0.62 12.79 -7.44
CA VAL A 143 0.29 13.90 -7.15
C VAL A 143 -0.11 15.19 -7.88
N ASN A 144 -0.58 16.19 -7.12
CA ASN A 144 -0.85 17.52 -7.64
C ASN A 144 0.43 18.37 -7.81
N THR A 145 1.05 18.29 -8.99
CA THR A 145 2.29 19.01 -9.28
C THR A 145 2.13 20.54 -9.42
N ASP A 146 0.90 21.06 -9.55
CA ASP A 146 0.64 22.50 -9.62
C ASP A 146 1.05 23.22 -8.32
N CYS A 147 1.05 22.50 -7.20
CA CYS A 147 1.46 23.02 -5.91
C CYS A 147 2.92 23.53 -5.95
N TRP A 148 3.80 22.81 -6.66
CA TRP A 148 5.21 23.17 -6.82
C TRP A 148 5.40 24.36 -7.76
N THR A 149 4.67 24.42 -8.87
CA THR A 149 4.77 25.51 -9.85
C THR A 149 4.19 26.82 -9.31
N ASN A 150 3.14 26.74 -8.49
CA ASN A 150 2.53 27.91 -7.84
C ASN A 150 3.35 28.43 -6.65
N THR A 151 4.22 27.61 -6.07
CA THR A 151 5.11 28.03 -4.98
C THR A 151 6.38 28.68 -5.54
N SER A 152 6.49 30.01 -5.49
CA SER A 152 7.59 30.79 -6.12
C SER A 152 9.00 30.26 -5.85
N ARG A 153 9.30 29.83 -4.62
CA ARG A 153 10.61 29.27 -4.26
C ARG A 153 10.88 27.93 -4.94
N VAL A 154 9.90 27.01 -4.94
CA VAL A 154 10.03 25.70 -5.58
C VAL A 154 10.07 25.84 -7.09
N ASN A 155 9.22 26.69 -7.68
CA ASN A 155 9.25 26.98 -9.11
C ASN A 155 10.60 27.53 -9.58
N LYS A 156 11.21 28.46 -8.83
CA LYS A 156 12.58 28.93 -9.13
C LYS A 156 13.62 27.80 -9.05
N TRP A 157 13.49 26.91 -8.08
CA TRP A 157 14.36 25.74 -7.98
C TRP A 157 14.20 24.82 -9.20
N LEU A 158 12.96 24.54 -9.62
CA LEU A 158 12.68 23.74 -10.83
C LEU A 158 13.30 24.37 -12.08
N GLN A 159 13.17 25.68 -12.25
CA GLN A 159 13.80 26.41 -13.35
C GLN A 159 15.32 26.30 -13.32
N ASN A 160 15.94 26.40 -12.14
CA ASN A 160 17.39 26.24 -12.00
C ASN A 160 17.87 24.82 -12.30
N GLN A 161 17.03 23.81 -12.04
CA GLN A 161 17.31 22.41 -12.37
C GLN A 161 16.90 22.03 -13.81
N ASN A 162 16.30 22.95 -14.57
CA ASN A 162 15.69 22.69 -15.87
C ASN A 162 14.68 21.54 -15.86
N MET A 163 13.87 21.44 -14.80
CA MET A 163 12.87 20.37 -14.61
C MET A 163 11.45 20.88 -14.89
N THR A 164 10.68 20.10 -15.64
CA THR A 164 9.22 20.26 -15.71
C THR A 164 8.55 19.69 -14.44
N PRO A 165 7.25 19.94 -14.22
CA PRO A 165 6.55 19.37 -13.06
C PRO A 165 6.52 17.83 -13.07
N ASN A 166 6.46 17.21 -14.26
CA ASN A 166 6.55 15.76 -14.39
C ASN A 166 7.96 15.24 -14.09
N ASP A 167 9.01 15.95 -14.54
CA ASP A 167 10.39 15.61 -14.19
C ASP A 167 10.63 15.73 -12.66
N ALA A 168 9.94 16.68 -12.01
CA ALA A 168 9.99 16.85 -10.56
C ALA A 168 9.36 15.67 -9.80
N TYR A 169 8.20 15.19 -10.28
CA TYR A 169 7.55 14.00 -9.75
C TYR A 169 8.41 12.75 -9.94
N GLU A 170 8.96 12.55 -11.15
CA GLU A 170 9.95 11.48 -11.43
C GLU A 170 11.14 11.57 -10.47
N TYR A 171 11.75 12.76 -10.36
CA TYR A 171 12.90 12.99 -9.49
C TYR A 171 12.62 12.59 -8.04
N PHE A 172 11.47 13.00 -7.50
CA PHE A 172 11.10 12.69 -6.12
C PHE A 172 10.93 11.19 -5.91
N VAL A 173 10.15 10.54 -6.77
CA VAL A 173 9.85 9.10 -6.66
C VAL A 173 11.12 8.29 -6.76
N LEU A 174 11.98 8.56 -7.74
CA LEU A 174 13.25 7.83 -7.90
C LEU A 174 14.18 8.04 -6.70
N LYS A 175 14.21 9.23 -6.10
CA LYS A 175 14.98 9.50 -4.88
C LYS A 175 14.42 8.72 -3.69
N ALA A 176 13.09 8.65 -3.53
CA ALA A 176 12.44 7.83 -2.51
C ALA A 176 12.71 6.33 -2.70
N GLN A 177 12.62 5.82 -3.94
CA GLN A 177 12.97 4.43 -4.27
C GLN A 177 14.42 4.09 -3.89
N ASN A 178 15.37 4.97 -4.21
CA ASN A 178 16.78 4.77 -3.85
C ASN A 178 16.99 4.71 -2.33
N ILE A 179 16.26 5.53 -1.56
CA ILE A 179 16.30 5.48 -0.09
C ILE A 179 15.74 4.14 0.41
N ALA A 180 14.61 3.67 -0.12
CA ALA A 180 14.04 2.37 0.26
C ALA A 180 14.98 1.20 -0.08
N LEU A 181 15.55 1.19 -1.29
CA LEU A 181 16.54 0.20 -1.74
C LEU A 181 17.78 0.17 -0.82
N SER A 182 18.26 1.34 -0.38
CA SER A 182 19.40 1.43 0.54
C SER A 182 19.13 0.79 1.92
N LYS A 183 17.87 0.55 2.26
CA LYS A 183 17.42 -0.11 3.49
C LYS A 183 16.98 -1.56 3.26
N ASN A 184 17.33 -2.13 2.11
CA ASN A 184 17.00 -3.49 1.68
C ASN A 184 15.48 -3.74 1.53
N TRP A 185 14.73 -2.70 1.16
CA TRP A 185 13.35 -2.88 0.71
C TRP A 185 13.26 -2.94 -0.81
N THR A 186 12.32 -3.75 -1.29
CA THR A 186 11.84 -3.70 -2.67
C THR A 186 10.69 -2.67 -2.72
N PRO A 187 10.82 -1.59 -3.50
CA PRO A 187 9.77 -0.58 -3.58
C PRO A 187 8.56 -1.10 -4.35
N VAL A 188 7.38 -0.83 -3.80
CA VAL A 188 6.08 -0.94 -4.46
C VAL A 188 5.54 0.48 -4.67
N ASN A 189 5.01 0.77 -5.86
CA ASN A 189 4.43 2.07 -6.17
C ASN A 189 3.09 1.90 -6.89
N TRP A 190 2.17 2.84 -6.71
CA TRP A 190 0.95 2.90 -7.51
C TRP A 190 1.25 3.19 -8.99
N GLU A 191 0.28 2.87 -9.84
CA GLU A 191 0.44 2.82 -11.30
C GLU A 191 0.83 4.13 -11.97
N GLU A 192 0.55 5.29 -11.35
CA GLU A 192 0.91 6.60 -11.87
C GLU A 192 2.40 6.71 -12.17
N THR A 193 3.24 6.13 -11.31
CA THR A 193 4.70 6.11 -11.51
C THR A 193 5.08 5.42 -12.82
N PHE A 194 4.42 4.31 -13.13
CA PHE A 194 4.60 3.57 -14.38
C PHE A 194 4.00 4.33 -15.57
N ASN A 195 2.78 4.86 -15.42
CA ASN A 195 2.08 5.60 -16.46
C ASN A 195 2.83 6.88 -16.87
N SER A 196 3.55 7.51 -15.95
CA SER A 196 4.32 8.74 -16.20
C SER A 196 5.75 8.47 -16.71
N PHE A 197 6.50 7.54 -16.11
CA PHE A 197 7.92 7.36 -16.42
C PHE A 197 8.40 5.89 -16.33
N ALA A 198 7.62 4.94 -16.87
CA ALA A 198 7.94 3.50 -16.88
C ALA A 198 9.40 3.13 -17.19
N THR A 199 10.05 3.83 -18.13
CA THR A 199 11.43 3.52 -18.57
C THR A 199 12.51 3.90 -17.58
N LYS A 200 12.15 4.65 -16.53
CA LYS A 200 13.06 5.19 -15.51
C LYS A 200 12.93 4.48 -14.17
N LEU A 201 11.84 3.74 -13.95
CA LEU A 201 11.64 2.95 -12.74
C LEU A 201 12.76 1.95 -12.55
N HIS A 202 13.17 1.76 -11.30
CA HIS A 202 14.15 0.75 -10.97
C HIS A 202 13.62 -0.64 -11.35
N PRO A 203 14.43 -1.57 -11.91
CA PRO A 203 13.95 -2.89 -12.34
C PRO A 203 13.34 -3.74 -11.24
N GLN A 204 13.70 -3.48 -9.97
CA GLN A 204 13.10 -4.17 -8.82
C GLN A 204 11.74 -3.57 -8.41
N THR A 205 11.33 -2.42 -8.94
CA THR A 205 10.05 -1.81 -8.60
C THR A 205 8.90 -2.74 -8.96
N ILE A 206 7.97 -2.89 -8.03
CA ILE A 206 6.68 -3.56 -8.27
C ILE A 206 5.64 -2.47 -8.49
N VAL A 207 4.86 -2.58 -9.57
CA VAL A 207 3.78 -1.64 -9.88
C VAL A 207 2.48 -2.20 -9.34
N HIS A 208 1.76 -1.40 -8.55
CA HIS A 208 0.46 -1.75 -8.00
C HIS A 208 -0.64 -1.07 -8.83
N ASN A 209 -1.41 -1.87 -9.57
CA ASN A 209 -2.49 -1.41 -10.42
C ASN A 209 -3.76 -1.16 -9.60
N TRP A 210 -4.40 -0.02 -9.81
CA TRP A 210 -5.65 0.32 -9.14
C TRP A 210 -6.70 0.97 -10.03
N TRP A 211 -6.38 1.95 -10.88
CA TRP A 211 -7.42 2.75 -11.54
C TRP A 211 -8.13 2.01 -12.67
N SER A 212 -7.35 1.49 -13.63
CA SER A 212 -7.88 0.96 -14.89
C SER A 212 -7.41 -0.45 -15.18
N SER A 213 -8.21 -1.21 -15.92
CA SER A 213 -7.77 -2.50 -16.45
C SER A 213 -6.65 -2.30 -17.48
N GLY A 214 -5.77 -3.29 -17.61
CA GLY A 214 -4.73 -3.31 -18.64
C GLY A 214 -3.40 -2.65 -18.26
N VAL A 215 -3.21 -2.17 -17.02
CA VAL A 215 -1.89 -1.73 -16.55
C VAL A 215 -0.98 -2.94 -16.30
N CYS A 216 -1.43 -3.97 -15.57
CA CYS A 216 -0.59 -5.14 -15.31
C CYS A 216 -0.03 -5.78 -16.60
N PRO A 217 -0.82 -6.01 -17.68
CA PRO A 217 -0.28 -6.47 -18.96
C PRO A 217 0.85 -5.59 -19.52
N LYS A 218 0.74 -4.26 -19.42
CA LYS A 218 1.78 -3.33 -19.87
C LYS A 218 3.03 -3.39 -18.99
N VAL A 219 2.84 -3.54 -17.68
CA VAL A 219 3.93 -3.64 -16.68
C VAL A 219 4.75 -4.90 -16.92
N VAL A 220 4.10 -6.05 -17.03
CA VAL A 220 4.79 -7.34 -17.23
C VAL A 220 5.47 -7.43 -18.58
N ALA A 221 4.89 -6.85 -19.64
CA ALA A 221 5.51 -6.74 -20.96
C ALA A 221 6.77 -5.86 -20.96
N LYS A 222 6.96 -5.02 -19.93
CA LYS A 222 8.19 -4.25 -19.68
C LYS A 222 9.19 -4.98 -18.78
N GLY A 223 8.87 -6.20 -18.35
CA GLY A 223 9.70 -7.01 -17.45
C GLY A 223 9.63 -6.60 -15.98
N LEU A 224 8.66 -5.74 -15.62
CA LEU A 224 8.41 -5.35 -14.23
C LEU A 224 7.36 -6.25 -13.60
N ARG A 225 7.36 -6.31 -12.26
CA ARG A 225 6.38 -7.08 -11.49
C ARG A 225 5.12 -6.26 -11.23
N CYS A 226 3.96 -6.91 -11.17
CA CYS A 226 2.67 -6.25 -10.91
C CYS A 226 1.93 -6.86 -9.72
N ILE A 227 1.21 -6.01 -8.98
CA ILE A 227 0.13 -6.40 -8.06
C ILE A 227 -1.18 -5.82 -8.61
N PHE A 228 -2.25 -6.60 -8.63
CA PHE A 228 -3.55 -6.17 -9.16
C PHE A 228 -4.52 -5.79 -8.04
N SER A 229 -5.12 -4.59 -8.10
CA SER A 229 -6.14 -4.13 -7.14
C SER A 229 -7.14 -3.17 -7.80
N ASN A 230 -7.75 -3.60 -8.90
CA ASN A 230 -8.58 -2.74 -9.72
C ASN A 230 -9.83 -2.19 -8.98
N LEU A 231 -9.98 -0.85 -9.00
CA LEU A 231 -11.03 -0.01 -8.44
C LEU A 231 -12.46 -0.49 -8.72
N ARG A 232 -12.69 -1.08 -9.90
CA ARG A 232 -14.03 -1.50 -10.32
C ARG A 232 -14.43 -2.87 -9.80
N VAL A 233 -13.50 -3.61 -9.19
CA VAL A 233 -13.73 -5.01 -8.77
C VAL A 233 -13.25 -5.29 -7.35
N TRP A 234 -12.06 -4.86 -6.95
CA TRP A 234 -11.42 -5.25 -5.69
C TRP A 234 -11.29 -4.11 -4.67
N TYR A 235 -11.97 -2.98 -4.89
CA TYR A 235 -12.18 -1.97 -3.86
C TYR A 235 -13.47 -2.25 -3.10
N LEU A 236 -13.34 -2.53 -1.80
CA LEU A 236 -14.43 -2.95 -0.91
C LEU A 236 -15.20 -1.74 -0.35
N ASP A 237 -14.61 -0.56 -0.37
CA ASP A 237 -15.26 0.72 -0.09
C ASP A 237 -16.26 1.11 -1.19
N HIS A 238 -16.16 0.51 -2.38
CA HIS A 238 -17.19 0.56 -3.42
C HIS A 238 -18.32 -0.44 -3.13
N VAL A 239 -19.20 -0.02 -2.23
CA VAL A 239 -20.30 -0.80 -1.64
C VAL A 239 -21.29 -1.38 -2.65
N ASP A 240 -21.35 -0.80 -3.84
CA ASP A 240 -22.25 -1.15 -4.93
C ASP A 240 -21.73 -2.27 -5.83
N VAL A 241 -20.46 -2.67 -5.71
CA VAL A 241 -19.86 -3.74 -6.52
C VAL A 241 -20.36 -5.11 -6.06
N PRO A 242 -21.09 -5.85 -6.93
CA PRO A 242 -21.60 -7.18 -6.60
C PRO A 242 -20.49 -8.20 -6.37
N TRP A 243 -20.75 -9.21 -5.53
CA TRP A 243 -19.74 -10.22 -5.19
C TRP A 243 -19.30 -11.07 -6.39
N ASP A 244 -20.19 -11.32 -7.35
CA ASP A 244 -19.91 -12.08 -8.56
C ASP A 244 -18.99 -11.31 -9.51
N VAL A 245 -19.04 -9.98 -9.52
CA VAL A 245 -18.08 -9.13 -10.24
C VAL A 245 -16.69 -9.23 -9.61
N VAL A 246 -16.61 -9.16 -8.28
CA VAL A 246 -15.35 -9.38 -7.53
C VAL A 246 -14.76 -10.76 -7.82
N TYR A 247 -15.62 -11.79 -7.85
CA TYR A 247 -15.25 -13.19 -8.02
C TYR A 247 -14.77 -13.53 -9.44
N ASN A 248 -15.39 -12.93 -10.46
CA ASN A 248 -15.05 -13.22 -11.85
C ASN A 248 -13.86 -12.41 -12.38
N ALA A 249 -13.31 -11.49 -11.59
CA ALA A 249 -12.12 -10.73 -11.95
C ALA A 249 -10.89 -11.66 -12.05
N ASP A 250 -10.17 -11.58 -13.16
CA ASP A 250 -8.96 -12.37 -13.41
C ASP A 250 -7.74 -11.44 -13.46
N PRO A 251 -6.79 -11.55 -12.50
CA PRO A 251 -5.59 -10.70 -12.49
C PRO A 251 -4.64 -10.97 -13.67
N LEU A 252 -4.80 -12.09 -14.39
CA LEU A 252 -4.04 -12.39 -15.60
C LEU A 252 -4.74 -11.96 -16.90
N GLU A 253 -5.91 -11.32 -16.80
CA GLU A 253 -6.64 -10.88 -17.99
C GLU A 253 -5.75 -10.01 -18.91
N GLY A 254 -5.62 -10.45 -20.16
CA GLY A 254 -4.79 -9.77 -21.17
C GLY A 254 -3.31 -10.14 -21.17
N ILE A 255 -2.87 -11.13 -20.38
CA ILE A 255 -1.48 -11.63 -20.34
C ILE A 255 -1.42 -13.04 -20.92
N GLN A 256 -0.86 -13.18 -22.13
CA GLN A 256 -0.81 -14.47 -22.84
C GLN A 256 0.44 -15.29 -22.52
N GLU A 257 1.58 -14.63 -22.34
CA GLU A 257 2.86 -15.31 -22.16
C GLU A 257 3.04 -15.81 -20.72
N ALA A 258 3.31 -17.11 -20.55
CA ALA A 258 3.48 -17.71 -19.23
C ALA A 258 4.67 -17.12 -18.45
N SER A 259 5.71 -16.61 -19.12
CA SER A 259 6.81 -15.90 -18.47
C SER A 259 6.38 -14.54 -17.92
N GLU A 260 5.46 -13.85 -18.59
CA GLU A 260 4.90 -12.57 -18.15
C GLU A 260 3.88 -12.77 -17.02
N GLN A 261 3.08 -13.85 -17.07
CA GLN A 261 2.14 -14.19 -16.00
C GLN A 261 2.85 -14.38 -14.65
N LYS A 262 4.07 -14.95 -14.64
CA LYS A 262 4.90 -15.09 -13.42
C LYS A 262 5.36 -13.77 -12.80
N LEU A 263 5.25 -12.66 -13.54
CA LEU A 263 5.56 -11.33 -13.02
C LEU A 263 4.36 -10.71 -12.28
N VAL A 264 3.17 -11.30 -12.39
CA VAL A 264 2.01 -10.94 -11.56
C VAL A 264 2.16 -11.65 -10.22
N LEU A 265 2.39 -10.89 -9.15
CA LEU A 265 2.63 -11.43 -7.81
C LEU A 265 1.35 -11.87 -7.10
N GLY A 266 0.20 -11.39 -7.57
CA GLY A 266 -1.10 -11.66 -7.00
C GLY A 266 -1.98 -10.43 -7.02
N GLY A 267 -2.90 -10.39 -6.06
CA GLY A 267 -3.93 -9.38 -5.95
C GLY A 267 -4.10 -8.83 -4.55
N GLU A 268 -4.59 -7.60 -4.46
CA GLU A 268 -5.04 -7.02 -3.21
C GLU A 268 -6.49 -6.56 -3.31
N VAL A 269 -7.23 -6.74 -2.21
CA VAL A 269 -8.51 -6.06 -2.00
C VAL A 269 -8.25 -4.85 -1.11
N CYS A 270 -8.69 -3.67 -1.55
CA CYS A 270 -8.49 -2.42 -0.81
C CYS A 270 -9.77 -2.02 -0.10
N MET A 271 -9.63 -1.45 1.09
CA MET A 271 -10.71 -0.79 1.81
C MET A 271 -10.19 0.58 2.24
N TRP A 272 -10.45 1.58 1.41
CA TRP A 272 -10.11 2.97 1.75
C TRP A 272 -11.01 3.51 2.86
N GLY A 273 -10.45 4.43 3.65
CA GLY A 273 -10.99 4.83 4.94
C GLY A 273 -11.89 6.05 4.91
N GLU A 274 -12.21 6.69 3.78
CA GLU A 274 -12.92 7.99 3.75
C GLU A 274 -14.28 7.93 4.44
N VAL A 275 -14.97 6.79 4.30
CA VAL A 275 -16.27 6.53 4.95
C VAL A 275 -16.25 5.26 5.82
N ALA A 276 -15.14 4.51 5.80
CA ALA A 276 -15.00 3.25 6.51
C ALA A 276 -14.31 3.45 7.86
N ASP A 277 -15.11 3.45 8.92
CA ASP A 277 -14.64 3.38 10.30
C ASP A 277 -14.73 1.95 10.85
N THR A 278 -14.47 1.79 12.15
CA THR A 278 -14.57 0.49 12.83
C THR A 278 -15.94 -0.19 12.66
N LEU A 279 -17.04 0.58 12.68
CA LEU A 279 -18.40 0.01 12.59
C LEU A 279 -18.71 -0.49 11.19
N LEU A 280 -18.36 0.31 10.18
CA LEU A 280 -18.57 -0.08 8.79
C LEU A 280 -17.69 -1.28 8.44
N MET A 281 -16.42 -1.28 8.87
CA MET A 281 -15.49 -2.38 8.63
C MET A 281 -16.04 -3.72 9.11
N PHE A 282 -16.53 -3.82 10.35
CA PHE A 282 -17.08 -5.09 10.85
C PHE A 282 -18.35 -5.53 10.12
N SER A 283 -19.19 -4.57 9.73
CA SER A 283 -20.38 -4.86 8.92
C SER A 283 -19.98 -5.44 7.56
N TYR A 284 -18.91 -4.92 6.97
CA TYR A 284 -18.33 -5.40 5.72
C TYR A 284 -17.66 -6.76 5.84
N LEU A 285 -16.79 -6.96 6.82
CA LEU A 285 -16.14 -8.26 7.03
C LEU A 285 -17.18 -9.34 7.27
N LYS A 286 -18.22 -9.06 8.06
CA LYS A 286 -19.31 -10.03 8.25
C LYS A 286 -20.01 -10.36 6.93
N TYR A 287 -20.36 -9.35 6.13
CA TYR A 287 -20.97 -9.59 4.82
C TYR A 287 -20.03 -10.35 3.85
N PHE A 288 -18.76 -9.95 3.80
CA PHE A 288 -17.72 -10.54 2.96
C PHE A 288 -17.42 -11.99 3.37
N PHE A 289 -17.24 -12.30 4.65
CA PHE A 289 -16.93 -13.67 5.06
C PHE A 289 -18.16 -14.59 5.08
N ASP A 290 -19.33 -14.09 5.47
CA ASP A 290 -20.56 -14.90 5.48
C ASP A 290 -21.05 -15.25 4.07
N HIS A 291 -20.83 -14.37 3.07
CA HIS A 291 -21.36 -14.55 1.71
C HIS A 291 -20.29 -14.65 0.61
N LYS A 292 -19.14 -13.99 0.74
CA LYS A 292 -18.09 -13.92 -0.30
C LYS A 292 -16.91 -14.88 -0.08
N CYS A 293 -16.67 -15.37 1.14
CA CYS A 293 -15.55 -16.26 1.47
C CYS A 293 -15.95 -17.71 1.78
N ARG A 294 -17.19 -17.98 2.23
CA ARG A 294 -17.68 -19.37 2.40
C ARG A 294 -17.79 -20.14 1.08
N THR A 295 -18.09 -19.45 -0.02
CA THR A 295 -18.06 -19.97 -1.39
C THR A 295 -16.65 -20.38 -1.86
N TYR A 296 -15.58 -19.82 -1.29
CA TYR A 296 -14.20 -20.29 -1.53
C TYR A 296 -13.92 -21.67 -0.93
N SER A 297 -14.71 -22.13 0.05
CA SER A 297 -14.41 -23.37 0.79
C SER A 297 -15.30 -24.56 0.45
N HIS A 298 -16.48 -24.33 -0.15
CA HIS A 298 -17.50 -25.38 -0.27
C HIS A 298 -17.67 -25.95 -1.68
N ASP A 299 -17.43 -25.18 -2.75
CA ASP A 299 -17.96 -25.55 -4.07
C ASP A 299 -16.98 -26.14 -5.08
N LYS A 300 -15.70 -26.40 -4.75
CA LYS A 300 -14.76 -27.05 -5.70
C LYS A 300 -13.71 -27.98 -5.07
N LEU A 301 -14.15 -29.01 -4.35
CA LEU A 301 -13.29 -30.18 -4.10
C LEU A 301 -13.14 -31.10 -5.33
N THR A 302 -13.82 -30.81 -6.44
CA THR A 302 -13.67 -31.54 -7.70
C THR A 302 -13.87 -30.59 -8.89
N GLU A 303 -12.84 -30.45 -9.72
CA GLU A 303 -12.83 -29.83 -11.07
C GLU A 303 -12.51 -28.32 -11.18
N VAL A 304 -11.20 -28.06 -11.31
CA VAL A 304 -10.53 -27.08 -12.18
C VAL A 304 -11.22 -25.70 -12.34
N LYS A 305 -10.93 -24.81 -11.40
CA LYS A 305 -10.30 -23.49 -11.65
C LYS A 305 -9.49 -23.25 -10.37
N GLU A 306 -8.19 -23.41 -10.46
CA GLU A 306 -7.28 -23.26 -9.31
C GLU A 306 -7.45 -21.86 -8.71
N ASP A 307 -7.74 -21.84 -7.41
CA ASP A 307 -8.01 -20.67 -6.60
C ASP A 307 -6.82 -19.70 -6.58
N TRP A 308 -7.04 -18.44 -6.97
CA TRP A 308 -6.04 -17.38 -6.84
C TRP A 308 -5.69 -17.04 -5.38
N ALA A 309 -6.60 -17.33 -4.43
CA ALA A 309 -6.30 -17.25 -3.00
C ALA A 309 -5.32 -18.37 -2.53
N THR A 310 -5.14 -19.41 -3.34
CA THR A 310 -4.30 -20.57 -3.03
C THR A 310 -2.96 -20.54 -3.79
N TYR A 311 -2.84 -19.76 -4.87
CA TYR A 311 -1.63 -19.68 -5.69
C TYR A 311 -0.38 -19.09 -5.02
N VAL A 312 -0.51 -18.41 -3.87
CA VAL A 312 0.67 -17.88 -3.14
C VAL A 312 1.15 -18.84 -2.04
N VAL A 313 0.44 -19.96 -1.80
CA VAL A 313 0.78 -20.90 -0.71
C VAL A 313 1.50 -22.15 -1.22
N ASP A 314 1.24 -22.59 -2.45
CA ASP A 314 1.70 -23.90 -2.92
C ASP A 314 3.16 -23.96 -3.38
N ASP A 315 3.81 -22.83 -3.71
CA ASP A 315 5.16 -22.82 -4.30
C ASP A 315 6.31 -22.60 -3.28
N VAL A 316 5.99 -22.35 -1.99
CA VAL A 316 7.02 -22.09 -0.94
C VAL A 316 7.02 -23.15 0.17
N PHE A 317 5.90 -23.85 0.43
CA PHE A 317 5.82 -24.88 1.45
C PHE A 317 5.37 -26.20 0.85
N GLY A 318 6.34 -26.96 0.33
CA GLY A 318 6.10 -28.31 -0.19
C GLY A 318 5.26 -29.16 0.77
N LYS A 319 4.17 -29.72 0.22
CA LYS A 319 3.27 -30.74 0.79
C LYS A 319 3.53 -31.08 2.27
N GLN A 320 2.94 -30.32 3.18
CA GLN A 320 2.64 -30.81 4.52
C GLN A 320 1.14 -31.06 4.61
N GLU A 321 0.77 -32.33 4.54
CA GLU A 321 -0.56 -32.82 4.87
C GLU A 321 -0.88 -32.42 6.32
N ALA A 322 -1.89 -31.57 6.50
CA ALA A 322 -2.41 -31.25 7.82
C ALA A 322 -3.09 -32.51 8.41
N ILE A 323 -2.46 -33.10 9.42
CA ILE A 323 -3.04 -34.17 10.23
C ILE A 323 -4.18 -33.56 11.05
N ILE A 324 -5.42 -33.90 10.71
CA ILE A 324 -6.60 -33.61 11.51
C ILE A 324 -6.64 -34.66 12.64
N LEU A 325 -6.34 -34.26 13.88
CA LEU A 325 -6.60 -35.09 15.04
C LEU A 325 -8.10 -35.01 15.39
N PRO A 326 -8.79 -36.15 15.56
CA PRO A 326 -10.19 -36.16 16.01
C PRO A 326 -10.26 -35.82 17.51
N ASN A 327 -11.32 -35.10 17.90
CA ASN A 327 -11.73 -34.95 19.30
C ASN A 327 -12.12 -36.29 19.93
#